data_AF-A0A661DFD4-F1
#
_entry.id   AF-A0A661DFD4-F1
#
_cell.length_a   1.000
_cell.length_b   1.000
_cell.length_c   1.000
_cell.angle_alpha   90.00
_cell.angle_beta   90.00
_cell.angle_gamma   90.00
#
_symmetry.space_group_name_H-M   'P 1'
#
loop_
_entity.id
_entity.type
_entity.pdbx_description
1 polymer ?
#
loop_
_entity_poly.entity_id
_entity_poly.type
_entity_poly.pdbx_seq_one_letter_code
_entity_poly.pdbx_strand_id
1 'polypeptide(L)'
;MSKSNAIEDDTLAYWLTVDTMTITRPTTWFLALYKTDPMDDNSGIEISVADDTAYARQAIAFDPPITDSGLVFNNADITYPATVLAVGSYTMTHFAIFDAVTAGNMLYHGTFGVSKTINGGETITFAAGGITVTED
;
A
#
# COMPACT_ATOMS: atom_id res chain seq x y z
N MET A 1 1.86 -0.22 -11.32
CA MET A 1 2.04 0.46 -10.01
C MET A 1 3.16 1.46 -10.20
N SER A 2 3.23 2.49 -9.36
CA SER A 2 4.26 3.52 -9.43
C SER A 2 5.01 3.62 -8.11
N LYS A 3 6.30 3.95 -8.18
CA LYS A 3 7.09 4.37 -7.03
C LYS A 3 6.57 5.71 -6.52
N SER A 4 6.65 5.92 -5.21
CA SER A 4 6.45 7.24 -4.64
C SER A 4 7.67 8.14 -4.85
N ASN A 5 7.47 9.46 -4.75
CA ASN A 5 8.57 10.43 -4.74
C ASN A 5 9.62 10.10 -3.66
N ALA A 6 9.17 9.59 -2.49
CA ALA A 6 10.07 9.23 -1.40
C ALA A 6 11.05 8.11 -1.79
N ILE A 7 10.56 7.09 -2.52
CA ILE A 7 11.41 5.98 -2.98
C ILE A 7 12.30 6.40 -4.15
N GLU A 8 11.83 7.28 -5.01
CA GLU A 8 12.67 7.86 -6.07
C GLU A 8 13.84 8.64 -5.47
N ASP A 9 13.58 9.49 -4.48
CA ASP A 9 14.60 10.26 -3.77
C ASP A 9 15.59 9.35 -3.03
N ASP A 10 15.10 8.34 -2.28
CA ASP A 10 15.96 7.36 -1.61
C ASP A 10 16.83 6.58 -2.62
N THR A 11 16.28 6.25 -3.79
CA THR A 11 17.04 5.56 -4.85
C THR A 11 18.17 6.44 -5.38
N LEU A 12 17.88 7.72 -5.67
CA LEU A 12 18.91 8.66 -6.12
C LEU A 12 19.96 8.91 -5.04
N ALA A 13 19.52 9.05 -3.79
CA ALA A 13 20.38 9.28 -2.65
C ALA A 13 21.36 8.11 -2.47
N TYR A 14 20.85 6.88 -2.47
CA TYR A 14 21.64 5.66 -2.32
C TYR A 14 22.69 5.45 -3.43
N TRP A 15 22.31 5.69 -4.70
CA TRP A 15 23.16 5.33 -5.84
C TRP A 15 24.08 6.46 -6.33
N LEU A 16 23.60 7.70 -6.32
CA LEU A 16 24.20 8.79 -7.09
C LEU A 16 24.68 9.95 -6.24
N THR A 17 24.31 10.01 -4.95
CA THR A 17 24.75 11.07 -4.04
C THR A 17 25.50 10.48 -2.86
N VAL A 18 26.46 11.23 -2.30
CA VAL A 18 27.15 10.80 -1.08
C VAL A 18 26.21 11.10 0.08
N ASP A 19 25.55 10.07 0.59
CA ASP A 19 24.45 10.25 1.53
C ASP A 19 24.93 10.45 2.99
N THR A 20 24.36 11.46 3.64
CA THR A 20 24.39 11.60 5.11
C THR A 20 23.13 11.02 5.75
N MET A 21 22.14 10.65 4.95
CA MET A 21 20.94 9.91 5.33
C MET A 21 21.27 8.42 5.35
N THR A 22 20.81 7.75 6.40
CA THR A 22 20.96 6.30 6.53
C THR A 22 19.65 5.68 6.06
N ILE A 23 19.59 5.31 4.79
CA ILE A 23 18.43 4.60 4.23
C ILE A 23 18.38 3.21 4.85
N THR A 24 17.34 2.96 5.64
CA THR A 24 17.13 1.69 6.33
C THR A 24 15.98 0.95 5.68
N ARG A 25 16.24 -0.29 5.22
CA ARG A 25 15.19 -1.12 4.63
C ARG A 25 14.09 -1.41 5.68
N PRO A 26 12.80 -1.21 5.35
CA PRO A 26 11.71 -1.67 6.20
C PRO A 26 11.81 -3.18 6.46
N THR A 27 11.47 -3.58 7.68
CA THR A 27 11.39 -4.99 8.09
C THR A 27 9.96 -5.53 8.00
N THR A 28 8.98 -4.64 7.86
CA THR A 28 7.56 -4.96 7.66
C THR A 28 6.97 -3.92 6.71
N TRP A 29 6.06 -4.36 5.86
CA TRP A 29 5.32 -3.51 4.95
C TRP A 29 3.84 -3.58 5.28
N PHE A 30 3.10 -2.54 4.91
CA PHE A 30 1.68 -2.41 5.22
C PHE A 30 0.88 -2.01 3.99
N LEU A 31 -0.23 -2.70 3.74
CA LEU A 31 -1.19 -2.34 2.69
C LEU A 31 -2.18 -1.31 3.24
N ALA A 32 -2.23 -0.17 2.57
CA ALA A 32 -3.19 0.91 2.79
C ALA A 32 -4.22 0.94 1.66
N LEU A 33 -5.46 1.32 1.97
CA LEU A 33 -6.58 1.38 1.05
C LEU A 33 -7.05 2.82 0.89
N TYR A 34 -7.36 3.25 -0.33
CA TYR A 34 -7.64 4.65 -0.66
C TYR A 34 -8.97 4.85 -1.38
N LYS A 35 -9.60 5.99 -1.09
CA LYS A 35 -10.81 6.49 -1.78
C LYS A 35 -10.48 7.26 -3.05
N THR A 36 -9.30 7.88 -3.13
CA THR A 36 -8.81 8.64 -4.28
C THR A 36 -7.38 8.23 -4.64
N ASP A 37 -6.89 8.68 -5.77
CA ASP A 37 -5.50 8.46 -6.17
C ASP A 37 -4.53 9.05 -5.12
N PRO A 38 -3.61 8.27 -4.53
CA PRO A 38 -2.56 8.79 -3.65
C PRO A 38 -1.56 9.68 -4.39
N MET A 39 -1.45 9.60 -5.72
CA MET A 39 -0.35 10.18 -6.51
C MET A 39 1.03 9.72 -5.99
N ASP A 40 2.12 10.21 -6.57
CA ASP A 40 3.46 9.84 -6.11
C ASP A 40 3.83 10.52 -4.78
N ASP A 41 3.07 11.53 -4.35
CA ASP A 41 3.31 12.34 -3.15
C ASP A 41 2.41 11.98 -1.95
N ASN A 42 1.58 10.95 -2.07
CA ASN A 42 0.63 10.53 -1.06
C ASN A 42 -0.43 11.60 -0.69
N SER A 43 -0.85 12.43 -1.65
CA SER A 43 -1.88 13.47 -1.48
C SER A 43 -3.33 12.95 -1.51
N GLY A 44 -3.54 11.67 -1.84
CA GLY A 44 -4.85 11.04 -1.83
C GLY A 44 -5.46 10.83 -0.45
N ILE A 45 -6.72 10.41 -0.44
CA ILE A 45 -7.49 10.17 0.79
C ILE A 45 -7.45 8.67 1.11
N GLU A 46 -6.59 8.29 2.06
CA GLU A 46 -6.61 6.97 2.67
C GLU A 46 -7.95 6.75 3.41
N ILE A 47 -8.45 5.52 3.40
CA ILE A 47 -9.54 5.10 4.30
C ILE A 47 -9.05 5.29 5.73
N SER A 48 -9.95 5.75 6.60
CA SER A 48 -9.62 6.03 7.98
C SER A 48 -10.69 5.51 8.92
N VAL A 49 -10.44 5.62 10.23
CA VAL A 49 -11.44 5.32 11.26
C VAL A 49 -12.69 6.22 11.18
N ALA A 50 -12.63 7.34 10.45
CA ALA A 50 -13.80 8.18 10.17
C ALA A 50 -14.69 7.60 9.05
N ASP A 51 -14.18 6.65 8.26
CA ASP A 51 -14.94 5.89 7.27
C ASP A 51 -15.37 4.53 7.84
N ASP A 52 -14.41 3.84 8.49
CA ASP A 52 -14.54 2.49 9.01
C ASP A 52 -13.73 2.34 10.29
N THR A 53 -14.42 2.23 11.42
CA THR A 53 -13.77 2.17 12.74
C THR A 53 -12.90 0.92 12.95
N ALA A 54 -13.06 -0.10 12.12
CA ALA A 54 -12.24 -1.31 12.14
C ALA A 54 -11.00 -1.22 11.24
N TYR A 55 -10.87 -0.15 10.45
CA TYR A 55 -9.78 0.01 9.51
C TYR A 55 -8.44 0.28 10.21
N ALA A 56 -7.47 -0.55 9.86
CA ALA A 56 -6.05 -0.31 10.04
C ALA A 56 -5.32 -0.93 8.84
N ARG A 57 -4.17 -0.36 8.47
CA ARG A 57 -3.32 -0.96 7.44
C ARG A 57 -2.93 -2.37 7.85
N GLN A 58 -2.99 -3.32 6.92
CA GLN A 58 -2.66 -4.72 7.20
C GLN A 58 -1.22 -5.01 6.79
N ALA A 59 -0.53 -5.84 7.57
CA ALA A 59 0.80 -6.28 7.18
C ALA A 59 0.74 -7.04 5.85
N ILE A 60 1.70 -6.75 4.97
CA ILE A 60 1.87 -7.42 3.68
C ILE A 60 3.30 -7.98 3.62
N ALA A 61 3.40 -9.24 3.19
CA ALA A 61 4.66 -9.93 3.01
C ALA A 61 4.85 -10.29 1.54
N PHE A 62 6.08 -10.20 1.08
CA PHE A 62 6.50 -10.53 -0.29
C PHE A 62 7.54 -11.63 -0.22
N ASP A 63 7.48 -12.55 -1.17
CA ASP A 63 8.61 -13.43 -1.44
C ASP A 63 9.72 -12.63 -2.14
N PRO A 64 10.98 -13.12 -2.10
CA PRO A 64 12.06 -12.54 -2.90
C PRO A 64 11.62 -12.39 -4.36
N PRO A 65 12.05 -11.32 -5.05
CA PRO A 65 11.69 -11.10 -6.45
C PRO A 65 12.03 -12.32 -7.30
N ILE A 66 11.14 -12.62 -8.25
CA ILE A 66 11.48 -13.58 -9.29
C ILE A 66 12.59 -12.93 -10.12
N THR A 67 13.80 -13.47 -9.98
CA THR A 67 15.02 -12.93 -10.62
C THR A 67 14.78 -12.66 -12.10
N ASP A 68 15.24 -11.50 -12.58
CA ASP A 68 15.19 -11.04 -13.98
C ASP A 68 13.80 -10.58 -14.51
N SER A 69 12.76 -10.56 -13.66
CA SER A 69 11.41 -10.08 -14.06
C SER A 69 11.00 -8.74 -13.47
N GLY A 70 11.74 -8.24 -12.47
CA GLY A 70 11.36 -7.03 -11.73
C GLY A 70 10.04 -7.15 -10.94
N LEU A 71 9.44 -8.34 -10.88
CA LEU A 71 8.13 -8.60 -10.31
C LEU A 71 8.23 -9.18 -8.88
N VAL A 72 7.47 -8.60 -7.96
CA VAL A 72 7.14 -9.18 -6.65
C VAL A 72 5.63 -9.17 -6.44
N PHE A 73 5.13 -10.09 -5.63
CA PHE A 73 3.73 -10.15 -5.25
C PHE A 73 3.56 -10.62 -3.81
N ASN A 74 2.41 -10.31 -3.21
CA ASN A 74 2.13 -10.75 -1.85
C ASN A 74 2.07 -12.27 -1.76
N ASN A 75 2.75 -12.86 -0.79
CA ASN A 75 2.89 -14.32 -0.68
C ASN A 75 1.82 -14.99 0.20
N ALA A 76 0.93 -14.20 0.80
CA ALA A 76 -0.16 -14.67 1.65
C ALA A 76 -1.40 -13.78 1.50
N ASP A 77 -2.55 -14.32 1.89
CA ASP A 77 -3.81 -13.58 1.93
C ASP A 77 -3.72 -12.44 2.94
N ILE A 78 -4.22 -11.27 2.55
CA ILE A 78 -4.29 -10.07 3.37
C ILE A 78 -5.76 -9.82 3.66
N THR A 79 -6.17 -9.99 4.92
CA THR A 79 -7.57 -9.83 5.33
C THR A 79 -7.71 -8.68 6.31
N TYR A 80 -8.57 -7.73 5.97
CA TYR A 80 -8.99 -6.66 6.88
C TYR A 80 -10.10 -7.19 7.80
N PRO A 81 -10.21 -6.68 9.04
CA PRO A 81 -11.35 -6.96 9.89
C PRO A 81 -12.67 -6.65 9.17
N ALA A 82 -13.75 -7.34 9.59
CA ALA A 82 -15.08 -7.02 9.09
C ALA A 82 -15.40 -5.54 9.35
N THR A 83 -15.89 -4.86 8.33
CA THR A 83 -16.07 -3.40 8.34
C THR A 83 -17.08 -2.98 9.39
N VAL A 84 -16.74 -1.91 10.12
CA VAL A 84 -17.61 -1.27 11.10
C VAL A 84 -17.72 0.19 10.70
N LEU A 85 -18.61 0.43 9.73
CA LEU A 85 -18.76 1.72 9.08
C LEU A 85 -19.10 2.83 10.08
N ALA A 86 -18.32 3.91 10.02
CA ALA A 86 -18.62 5.16 10.71
C ALA A 86 -19.56 6.05 9.88
N VAL A 87 -19.60 5.83 8.56
CA VAL A 87 -20.44 6.55 7.59
C VAL A 87 -20.99 5.58 6.54
N GLY A 88 -22.19 5.88 6.03
CA GLY A 88 -23.00 5.06 5.10
C GLY A 88 -22.28 3.94 4.35
N SER A 89 -21.50 4.28 3.33
CA SER A 89 -20.60 3.37 2.60
C SER A 89 -19.41 4.17 2.06
N TYR A 90 -18.33 3.48 1.68
CA TYR A 90 -17.18 4.11 1.02
C TYR A 90 -16.74 3.29 -0.19
N THR A 91 -16.07 3.94 -1.15
CA THR A 91 -15.55 3.29 -2.35
C THR A 91 -14.05 3.27 -2.32
N MET A 92 -13.49 2.07 -2.49
CA MET A 92 -12.07 1.83 -2.67
C MET A 92 -11.71 1.93 -4.15
N THR A 93 -10.69 2.72 -4.45
CA THR A 93 -10.22 2.93 -5.83
C THR A 93 -8.73 2.65 -5.99
N HIS A 94 -7.94 2.90 -4.95
CA HIS A 94 -6.49 2.75 -4.98
C HIS A 94 -5.99 2.05 -3.71
N PHE A 95 -4.72 1.66 -3.74
CA PHE A 95 -4.00 1.13 -2.61
C PHE A 95 -2.55 1.63 -2.64
N ALA A 96 -1.90 1.52 -1.49
CA ALA A 96 -0.48 1.84 -1.37
C ALA A 96 0.21 0.91 -0.38
N ILE A 97 1.51 0.75 -0.55
CA ILE A 97 2.39 0.00 0.35
C ILE A 97 3.18 1.00 1.18
N PHE A 98 3.14 0.85 2.50
CA PHE A 98 3.84 1.70 3.48
C PHE A 98 4.88 0.90 4.27
N ASP A 99 5.85 1.63 4.84
CA ASP A 99 6.83 1.08 5.79
C ASP A 99 6.33 1.03 7.25
N ALA A 100 5.17 1.64 7.54
CA ALA A 100 4.59 1.70 8.88
C ALA A 100 3.07 1.50 8.90
N VAL A 101 2.58 0.95 10.01
CA VAL A 101 1.14 0.73 10.26
C VAL A 101 0.34 2.03 10.33
N THR A 102 0.98 3.11 10.74
CA THR A 102 0.44 4.48 10.81
C THR A 102 1.53 5.47 10.43
N ALA A 103 1.18 6.55 9.72
CA ALA A 103 2.16 7.49 9.16
C ALA A 103 3.18 6.77 8.26
N GLY A 104 4.47 7.02 8.42
CA GLY A 104 5.52 6.41 7.61
C GLY A 104 5.55 6.92 6.17
N ASN A 105 6.39 6.29 5.37
CA ASN A 105 6.59 6.61 3.96
C ASN A 105 5.77 5.67 3.09
N MET A 106 5.06 6.26 2.12
CA MET A 106 4.51 5.49 1.01
C MET A 106 5.65 5.02 0.14
N LEU A 107 5.66 3.75 -0.25
CA LEU A 107 6.72 3.16 -1.07
C LEU A 107 6.26 2.96 -2.51
N TYR A 108 5.08 2.37 -2.67
CA TYR A 108 4.46 2.08 -3.96
C TYR A 108 2.97 2.33 -3.88
N HIS A 109 2.36 2.66 -5.00
CA HIS A 109 0.90 2.79 -5.09
C HIS A 109 0.35 2.25 -6.41
N GLY A 110 -0.94 1.96 -6.40
CA GLY A 110 -1.63 1.40 -7.54
C GLY A 110 -3.13 1.62 -7.48
N THR A 111 -3.75 1.50 -8.65
CA THR A 111 -5.21 1.52 -8.81
C THR A 111 -5.77 0.10 -8.81
N PHE A 112 -6.96 -0.09 -8.27
CA PHE A 112 -7.69 -1.33 -8.44
C PHE A 112 -8.26 -1.41 -9.86
N GLY A 113 -8.20 -2.60 -10.48
CA GLY A 113 -8.81 -2.80 -11.81
C GLY A 113 -10.32 -2.54 -11.83
N VAL A 114 -10.98 -2.70 -10.67
CA VAL A 114 -12.39 -2.35 -10.47
C VAL A 114 -12.53 -1.70 -9.10
N SER A 115 -13.07 -0.48 -9.07
CA SER A 115 -13.42 0.19 -7.83
C SER A 115 -14.52 -0.58 -7.10
N LYS A 116 -14.39 -0.73 -5.77
CA LYS A 116 -15.35 -1.50 -4.96
C LYS A 116 -15.98 -0.61 -3.90
N THR A 117 -17.30 -0.53 -3.88
CA THR A 117 -18.06 0.04 -2.76
C THR A 117 -18.18 -0.99 -1.65
N ILE A 118 -17.83 -0.58 -0.43
CA ILE A 118 -17.85 -1.42 0.76
C ILE A 118 -19.02 -1.03 1.64
N ASN A 119 -19.80 -2.05 2.03
CA ASN A 119 -20.91 -1.93 2.98
C ASN A 119 -20.50 -2.46 4.35
N GLY A 120 -21.31 -2.21 5.38
CA GLY A 120 -21.04 -2.64 6.75
C GLY A 120 -21.10 -4.15 6.92
N GLY A 121 -20.17 -4.69 7.71
CA GLY A 121 -20.02 -6.13 7.94
C GLY A 121 -19.31 -6.89 6.81
N GLU A 122 -18.86 -6.22 5.75
CA GLU A 122 -18.07 -6.85 4.71
C GLU A 122 -16.65 -7.13 5.19
N THR A 123 -16.08 -8.24 4.73
CA THR A 123 -14.66 -8.53 4.90
C THR A 123 -13.94 -8.25 3.58
N ILE A 124 -12.81 -7.56 3.64
CA ILE A 124 -11.96 -7.29 2.49
C ILE A 124 -10.77 -8.24 2.55
N THR A 125 -10.63 -9.10 1.54
CA THR A 125 -9.51 -10.02 1.42
C THR A 125 -8.85 -9.87 0.06
N PHE A 126 -7.53 -9.71 0.07
CA PHE A 126 -6.67 -9.82 -1.10
C PHE A 126 -5.97 -11.17 -1.02
N ALA A 127 -6.22 -12.05 -2.00
CA ALA A 127 -5.56 -13.34 -2.05
C ALA A 127 -4.05 -13.19 -2.28
N ALA A 128 -3.26 -14.22 -1.93
CA ALA A 128 -1.88 -14.34 -2.38
C ALA A 128 -1.77 -14.10 -3.90
N GLY A 129 -0.80 -13.29 -4.32
CA GLY A 129 -0.63 -12.87 -5.71
C GLY A 129 -1.56 -11.73 -6.17
N GLY A 130 -2.49 -11.25 -5.32
CA GLY A 130 -3.45 -10.21 -5.67
C GLY A 130 -2.88 -8.79 -5.69
N ILE A 131 -1.74 -8.55 -5.03
CA ILE A 131 -1.00 -7.29 -5.03
C ILE A 131 0.36 -7.53 -5.67
N THR A 132 0.63 -6.87 -6.80
CA THR A 132 1.83 -7.08 -7.63
C THR A 132 2.59 -5.77 -7.82
N VAL A 133 3.89 -5.74 -7.50
CA VAL A 133 4.81 -4.62 -7.81
C VAL A 133 5.73 -5.04 -8.96
N THR A 134 5.93 -4.15 -9.93
CA THR A 134 6.85 -4.40 -11.06
C THR A 134 7.70 -3.16 -11.28
N GLU A 135 9.00 -3.38 -11.45
CA GLU A 135 10.01 -2.38 -11.80
C GLU A 135 10.78 -2.84 -13.04
N ASP A 136 11.23 -1.90 -13.87
CA ASP A 136 12.05 -2.12 -15.08
C ASP A 136 13.37 -1.34 -14.95
#